data_AF-A0A9W7EE90-F1
#
_entry.id   AF-A0A9W7EE90-F1
#
_cell.length_a   1.000
_cell.length_b   1.000
_cell.length_c   1.000
_cell.angle_alpha   90.00
_cell.angle_beta   90.00
_cell.angle_gamma   90.00
#
_symmetry.space_group_name_H-M   'P 1'
#
loop_
_entity.id
_entity.type
_entity.pdbx_description
1 polymer ?
#
loop_
_entity_poly.entity_id
_entity_poly.type
_entity_poly.pdbx_seq_one_letter_code
_entity_poly.pdbx_strand_id
1 'polypeptide(L)'
;MEFSPPNHNITAAKQKKPFNVFQDVDENVLRSKNDRKTPGKAIKKAVSGKEGLKEVAESVGAFNVDFSNLNSETVNFIAALASKQRMTEAEAEQGRAEIHNLRVEKDALNSTISQTSARLFTLEQESATSRVKLESLSKQFREEKHRLTNERDELRNLNVRLSGRDEQYKAAGRKRENDYARLQKQLQTLSNQRTKDGKYKAFAATTSLTKKTKPGDKTAFLSKEVSSLEMRNLELLEENNDLRQTLRTLHAEIQDLVDKYDTINKYYMKIRTSKSAEEKVNKVNVEQGRFNMPMDWLKTNVSEKLFQQLLDLKEKCQRIILETSGTEEEEDKALAKLDESEAVKKLKKKIKDLKEIVEQQDDIIQVAIFDERRGPTDDEMNMSREEDLQDMKEQLRKEREDLENQWAEVSKMKMGEFIESQMAGTLMSSEQQSRRASGGGSPFVVIPFEATPETRLILERAGVKAEDVKIHSDELFD
;
A
#
# COMPACT_ATOMS: atom_id res chain seq x y z
N MET A 1 -20.08 11.98 34.39
CA MET A 1 -20.73 11.18 33.33
C MET A 1 -19.83 9.99 33.08
N GLU A 2 -20.08 8.91 33.80
CA GLU A 2 -19.33 7.65 33.69
C GLU A 2 -19.88 6.86 32.51
N PHE A 3 -19.04 6.57 31.52
CA PHE A 3 -19.37 5.63 30.46
C PHE A 3 -18.75 4.27 30.81
N SER A 4 -19.59 3.33 31.23
CA SER A 4 -19.22 1.93 31.33
C SER A 4 -18.88 1.36 29.95
N PRO A 5 -17.84 0.51 29.83
CA PRO A 5 -17.54 -0.19 28.58
C PRO A 5 -18.53 -1.34 28.35
N PRO A 6 -18.83 -1.71 27.09
CA PRO A 6 -19.79 -2.75 26.78
C PRO A 6 -19.21 -4.15 27.05
N ASN A 7 -19.97 -4.94 27.80
CA ASN A 7 -19.78 -6.38 27.97
C ASN A 7 -19.89 -7.10 26.63
N HIS A 8 -18.77 -7.58 26.08
CA HIS A 8 -18.79 -8.56 25.01
C HIS A 8 -18.93 -9.97 25.59
N ASN A 9 -20.17 -10.46 25.58
CA ASN A 9 -20.49 -11.88 25.75
C ASN A 9 -19.76 -12.68 24.67
N ILE A 10 -18.74 -13.42 25.08
CA ILE A 10 -18.12 -14.48 24.29
C ILE A 10 -19.17 -15.60 24.16
N THR A 11 -19.94 -15.56 23.09
CA THR A 11 -20.73 -16.72 22.67
C THR A 11 -19.76 -17.72 22.08
N ALA A 12 -19.50 -18.79 22.83
CA ALA A 12 -18.78 -19.96 22.35
C ALA A 12 -19.41 -20.44 21.03
N ALA A 13 -18.68 -20.25 19.94
CA ALA A 13 -19.01 -20.84 18.65
C ALA A 13 -18.96 -22.36 18.82
N LYS A 14 -20.12 -22.97 19.01
CA LYS A 14 -20.31 -24.42 18.88
C LYS A 14 -19.69 -24.84 17.55
N GLN A 15 -18.66 -25.67 17.62
CA GLN A 15 -18.16 -26.43 16.47
C GLN A 15 -19.36 -27.14 15.83
N LYS A 16 -19.88 -26.56 14.75
CA LYS A 16 -20.78 -27.27 13.85
C LYS A 16 -19.90 -28.29 13.14
N LYS A 17 -19.96 -29.53 13.63
CA LYS A 17 -19.51 -30.69 12.87
C LYS A 17 -20.10 -30.58 11.45
N PRO A 18 -19.31 -30.87 10.40
CA PRO A 18 -19.84 -30.91 9.05
C PRO A 18 -21.02 -31.90 9.06
N PHE A 19 -22.18 -31.38 8.71
CA PHE A 19 -23.42 -32.12 8.62
C PHE A 19 -23.29 -33.00 7.37
N ASN A 20 -22.88 -34.26 7.55
CA ASN A 20 -22.88 -35.28 6.50
C ASN A 20 -24.34 -35.59 6.14
N VAL A 21 -24.90 -34.85 5.17
CA VAL A 21 -26.27 -35.06 4.66
C VAL A 21 -26.37 -36.24 3.67
N PHE A 22 -25.25 -36.86 3.29
CA PHE A 22 -25.24 -37.84 2.20
C PHE A 22 -24.72 -39.24 2.58
N GLN A 23 -24.78 -39.64 3.86
CA GLN A 23 -24.32 -40.98 4.26
C GLN A 23 -25.40 -41.99 4.70
N ASP A 24 -26.67 -41.60 4.88
CA ASP A 24 -27.68 -42.55 5.39
C ASP A 24 -28.87 -42.84 4.45
N VAL A 25 -28.75 -42.48 3.17
CA VAL A 25 -29.72 -42.88 2.15
C VAL A 25 -28.99 -43.67 1.06
N ASP A 26 -28.92 -45.00 1.24
CA ASP A 26 -28.91 -46.03 0.17
C ASP A 26 -28.10 -47.32 0.44
N GLU A 27 -27.74 -47.66 1.68
CA GLU A 27 -27.31 -49.05 1.96
C GLU A 27 -28.48 -50.01 2.25
N ASN A 28 -29.66 -49.49 2.62
CA ASN A 28 -30.86 -50.31 2.84
C ASN A 28 -31.74 -50.51 1.59
N VAL A 29 -31.47 -49.82 0.49
CA VAL A 29 -32.17 -50.04 -0.80
C VAL A 29 -31.46 -51.10 -1.64
N LEU A 30 -30.18 -51.38 -1.40
CA LEU A 30 -29.42 -52.42 -2.11
C LEU A 30 -29.52 -53.82 -1.50
N ARG A 31 -30.25 -54.01 -0.38
CA ARG A 31 -30.55 -55.33 0.20
C ARG A 31 -32.00 -55.79 0.03
N SER A 32 -32.84 -55.00 -0.62
CA SER A 32 -34.23 -55.37 -0.91
C SER A 32 -34.44 -55.49 -2.41
N LYS A 33 -34.87 -56.68 -2.85
CA LYS A 33 -35.17 -57.09 -4.24
C LYS A 33 -33.98 -57.62 -5.06
N ASN A 34 -33.27 -58.60 -4.50
CA ASN A 34 -32.75 -59.72 -5.29
C ASN A 34 -33.83 -60.79 -5.60
N ASP A 35 -35.09 -60.35 -5.72
CA ASP A 35 -36.20 -61.12 -6.31
C ASP A 35 -36.43 -60.75 -7.78
N ARG A 36 -35.39 -60.29 -8.47
CA ARG A 36 -35.33 -60.51 -9.92
C ARG A 36 -35.13 -62.01 -10.10
N LYS A 37 -36.27 -62.70 -10.21
CA LYS A 37 -36.39 -64.01 -10.87
C LYS A 37 -35.49 -63.97 -12.09
N THR A 38 -34.31 -64.56 -11.96
CA THR A 38 -33.52 -64.98 -13.10
C THR A 38 -34.47 -65.76 -14.01
N PRO A 39 -34.48 -65.51 -15.34
CA PRO A 39 -35.28 -66.33 -16.25
C PRO A 39 -34.91 -67.82 -16.11
N GLY A 40 -33.72 -68.14 -15.60
CA GLY A 40 -33.29 -69.49 -15.29
C GLY A 40 -34.05 -70.24 -14.18
N LYS A 41 -34.82 -69.59 -13.29
CA LYS A 41 -35.66 -70.30 -12.31
C LYS A 41 -37.10 -70.52 -12.76
N ALA A 42 -37.61 -69.74 -13.72
CA ALA A 42 -38.91 -70.03 -14.35
C ALA A 42 -38.82 -71.23 -15.31
N ILE A 43 -37.65 -71.49 -15.90
CA ILE A 43 -37.44 -72.64 -16.81
C ILE A 43 -37.36 -73.98 -16.04
N LYS A 44 -37.09 -73.97 -14.72
CA LYS A 44 -37.12 -75.19 -13.90
C LYS A 44 -38.51 -75.71 -13.56
N LYS A 45 -39.56 -74.98 -13.95
CA LYS A 45 -40.94 -75.46 -13.95
C LYS A 45 -41.49 -75.44 -15.38
N ALA A 46 -40.69 -75.90 -16.34
CA ALA A 46 -41.23 -76.39 -17.61
C ALA A 46 -42.17 -77.56 -17.29
N VAL A 47 -43.44 -77.22 -17.22
CA VAL A 47 -44.56 -78.15 -17.29
C VAL A 47 -44.26 -79.15 -18.40
N SER A 48 -44.15 -80.42 -18.04
CA SER A 48 -43.98 -81.52 -18.98
C SER A 48 -45.22 -81.62 -19.87
N GLY A 49 -45.25 -80.88 -20.97
CA GLY A 49 -46.40 -80.85 -21.87
C GLY A 49 -46.28 -79.82 -22.98
N LYS A 50 -47.02 -80.05 -24.07
CA LYS A 50 -47.09 -79.19 -25.27
C LYS A 50 -47.49 -77.74 -24.95
N GLU A 51 -48.18 -77.49 -23.84
CA GLU A 51 -48.58 -76.14 -23.39
C GLU A 51 -47.41 -75.28 -22.88
N GLY A 52 -46.43 -75.87 -22.18
CA GLY A 52 -45.24 -75.14 -21.75
C GLY A 52 -44.35 -74.71 -22.92
N LEU A 53 -44.31 -75.53 -23.99
CA LEU A 53 -43.64 -75.18 -25.24
C LEU A 53 -44.38 -74.09 -26.03
N LYS A 54 -45.72 -74.04 -25.94
CA LYS A 54 -46.53 -73.01 -26.59
C LYS A 54 -46.35 -71.64 -25.93
N GLU A 55 -46.34 -71.58 -24.60
CA GLU A 55 -46.06 -70.33 -23.86
C GLU A 55 -44.65 -69.79 -24.17
N VAL A 56 -43.66 -70.69 -24.26
CA VAL A 56 -42.31 -70.33 -24.69
C VAL A 56 -42.29 -69.88 -26.16
N ALA A 57 -43.05 -70.53 -27.05
CA ALA A 57 -43.16 -70.14 -28.46
C ALA A 57 -43.81 -68.78 -28.69
N GLU A 58 -44.90 -68.49 -27.99
CA GLU A 58 -45.56 -67.18 -27.99
C GLU A 58 -44.64 -66.11 -27.41
N SER A 59 -43.89 -66.42 -26.35
CA SER A 59 -42.92 -65.48 -25.80
C SER A 59 -41.85 -65.12 -26.83
N VAL A 60 -41.44 -66.04 -27.71
CA VAL A 60 -40.42 -65.81 -28.75
C VAL A 60 -41.00 -65.18 -30.02
N GLY A 61 -42.32 -64.99 -30.11
CA GLY A 61 -42.99 -64.45 -31.29
C GLY A 61 -43.24 -65.49 -32.39
N ALA A 62 -43.05 -66.78 -32.09
CA ALA A 62 -43.40 -67.89 -32.97
C ALA A 62 -44.87 -68.27 -32.73
N PHE A 63 -45.79 -67.49 -33.30
CA PHE A 63 -47.21 -67.76 -33.25
C PHE A 63 -47.57 -68.84 -34.30
N ASN A 64 -48.36 -69.85 -33.91
CA ASN A 64 -48.79 -71.00 -34.75
C ASN A 64 -47.73 -72.06 -35.11
N VAL A 65 -46.96 -72.55 -34.13
CA VAL A 65 -46.11 -73.75 -34.35
C VAL A 65 -46.96 -75.02 -34.21
N ASP A 66 -47.09 -75.81 -35.29
CA ASP A 66 -47.81 -77.09 -35.27
C ASP A 66 -46.81 -78.24 -34.97
N PHE A 67 -46.81 -78.68 -33.71
CA PHE A 67 -45.92 -79.76 -33.25
C PHE A 67 -46.32 -81.17 -33.74
N SER A 68 -47.12 -81.28 -34.80
CA SER A 68 -47.50 -82.56 -35.41
C SER A 68 -46.53 -83.03 -36.50
N ASN A 69 -45.73 -82.14 -37.13
CA ASN A 69 -44.70 -82.47 -38.14
C ASN A 69 -43.31 -81.94 -37.74
N LEU A 70 -42.50 -82.80 -37.13
CA LEU A 70 -41.42 -82.37 -36.22
C LEU A 70 -40.08 -81.89 -36.81
N ASN A 71 -39.87 -81.84 -38.14
CA ASN A 71 -38.49 -81.70 -38.64
C ASN A 71 -38.03 -80.28 -39.02
N SER A 72 -38.85 -79.47 -39.69
CA SER A 72 -38.44 -78.11 -40.13
C SER A 72 -38.97 -77.00 -39.22
N GLU A 73 -40.19 -77.12 -38.73
CA GLU A 73 -40.84 -76.12 -37.85
C GLU A 73 -40.18 -76.07 -36.47
N THR A 74 -39.80 -77.23 -35.92
CA THR A 74 -39.03 -77.31 -34.67
C THR A 74 -37.66 -76.63 -34.78
N VAL A 75 -36.98 -76.76 -35.93
CA VAL A 75 -35.67 -76.13 -36.18
C VAL A 75 -35.82 -74.60 -36.29
N ASN A 76 -36.84 -74.11 -36.99
CA ASN A 76 -37.13 -72.68 -37.07
C ASN A 76 -37.51 -72.10 -35.70
N PHE A 77 -38.27 -72.84 -34.90
CA PHE A 77 -38.61 -72.45 -33.54
C PHE A 77 -37.38 -72.37 -32.63
N ILE A 78 -36.51 -73.38 -32.64
CA ILE A 78 -35.25 -73.37 -31.89
C ILE A 78 -34.34 -72.22 -32.35
N ALA A 79 -34.28 -71.94 -33.66
CA ALA A 79 -33.50 -70.83 -34.21
C ALA A 79 -34.05 -69.46 -33.76
N ALA A 80 -35.37 -69.27 -33.77
CA ALA A 80 -36.01 -68.05 -33.27
C ALA A 80 -35.76 -67.87 -31.76
N LEU A 81 -35.81 -68.97 -30.98
CA LEU A 81 -35.58 -68.94 -29.53
C LEU A 81 -34.13 -68.61 -29.20
N ALA A 82 -33.18 -69.19 -29.94
CA ALA A 82 -31.77 -68.85 -29.84
C ALA A 82 -31.49 -67.40 -30.27
N SER A 83 -32.15 -66.90 -31.31
CA SER A 83 -32.04 -65.51 -31.75
C SER A 83 -32.57 -64.55 -30.70
N LYS A 84 -33.77 -64.80 -30.15
CA LYS A 84 -34.33 -63.98 -29.08
C LYS A 84 -33.47 -64.03 -27.82
N GLN A 85 -32.98 -65.20 -27.44
CA GLN A 85 -32.08 -65.34 -26.29
C GLN A 85 -30.82 -64.47 -26.49
N ARG A 86 -30.19 -64.55 -27.66
CA ARG A 86 -29.04 -63.69 -28.00
C ARG A 86 -29.37 -62.20 -27.94
N MET A 87 -30.54 -61.78 -28.43
CA MET A 87 -30.97 -60.39 -28.33
C MET A 87 -31.16 -59.94 -26.88
N THR A 88 -31.83 -60.75 -26.04
CA THR A 88 -32.01 -60.42 -24.62
C THR A 88 -30.69 -60.41 -23.85
N GLU A 89 -29.74 -61.28 -24.21
CA GLU A 89 -28.40 -61.28 -23.64
C GLU A 89 -27.61 -60.03 -24.05
N ALA A 90 -27.72 -59.62 -25.32
CA ALA A 90 -27.11 -58.38 -25.83
C ALA A 90 -27.70 -57.13 -25.16
N GLU A 91 -29.02 -57.04 -25.01
CA GLU A 91 -29.70 -55.96 -24.29
C GLU A 91 -29.27 -55.92 -22.81
N ALA A 92 -29.18 -57.10 -22.16
CA ALA A 92 -28.72 -57.18 -20.78
C ALA A 92 -27.25 -56.79 -20.62
N GLU A 93 -26.40 -57.13 -21.60
CA GLU A 93 -25.00 -56.73 -21.64
C GLU A 93 -24.86 -55.21 -21.86
N GLN A 94 -25.65 -54.63 -22.76
CA GLN A 94 -25.71 -53.19 -22.97
C GLN A 94 -26.15 -52.46 -21.69
N GLY A 95 -27.20 -52.94 -21.01
CA GLY A 95 -27.63 -52.37 -19.73
C GLY A 95 -26.58 -52.50 -18.62
N ARG A 96 -25.82 -53.60 -18.59
CA ARG A 96 -24.68 -53.75 -17.65
C ARG A 96 -23.56 -52.76 -17.96
N ALA A 97 -23.24 -52.55 -19.23
CA ALA A 97 -22.22 -51.59 -19.65
C ALA A 97 -22.64 -50.15 -19.30
N GLU A 98 -23.90 -49.79 -19.52
CA GLU A 98 -24.43 -48.48 -19.15
C GLU A 98 -24.39 -48.24 -17.64
N ILE A 99 -24.82 -49.21 -16.82
CA ILE A 99 -24.74 -49.13 -15.36
C ILE A 99 -23.28 -48.99 -14.90
N HIS A 100 -22.34 -49.68 -15.55
CA HIS A 100 -20.93 -49.55 -15.24
C HIS A 100 -20.41 -48.14 -15.56
N ASN A 101 -20.72 -47.61 -16.74
CA ASN A 101 -20.35 -46.25 -17.14
C ASN A 101 -20.91 -45.20 -16.18
N LEU A 102 -22.19 -45.30 -15.82
CA LEU A 102 -22.83 -44.39 -14.86
C LEU A 102 -22.19 -44.46 -13.46
N ARG A 103 -21.70 -45.64 -13.04
CA ARG A 103 -20.96 -45.77 -11.77
C ARG A 103 -19.60 -45.09 -11.84
N VAL A 104 -18.86 -45.31 -12.92
CA VAL A 104 -17.56 -44.66 -13.13
C VAL A 104 -17.73 -43.14 -13.18
N GLU A 105 -18.74 -42.64 -13.87
CA GLU A 105 -19.06 -41.21 -13.92
C GLU A 105 -19.45 -40.65 -12.55
N LYS A 106 -20.30 -41.37 -11.80
CA LYS A 106 -20.66 -41.00 -10.43
C LYS A 106 -19.43 -40.91 -9.52
N ASP A 107 -18.51 -41.88 -9.61
CA ASP A 107 -17.30 -41.89 -8.80
C ASP A 107 -16.34 -40.75 -9.20
N ALA A 108 -16.23 -40.45 -10.49
CA ALA A 108 -15.50 -39.30 -10.98
C ALA A 108 -16.09 -37.98 -10.47
N LEU A 109 -17.42 -37.81 -10.55
CA LEU A 109 -18.12 -36.64 -10.02
C LEU A 109 -17.91 -36.50 -8.51
N ASN A 110 -18.04 -37.59 -7.74
CA ASN A 110 -17.79 -37.57 -6.30
C ASN A 110 -16.35 -37.17 -5.94
N SER A 111 -15.36 -37.61 -6.75
CA SER A 111 -13.97 -37.18 -6.61
C SER A 111 -13.84 -35.67 -6.85
N THR A 112 -14.44 -35.13 -7.91
CA THR A 112 -14.41 -33.69 -8.18
C THR A 112 -15.13 -32.87 -7.11
N ILE A 113 -16.25 -33.35 -6.57
CA ILE A 113 -16.97 -32.72 -5.46
C ILE A 113 -16.09 -32.67 -4.21
N SER A 114 -15.39 -33.77 -3.90
CA SER A 114 -14.50 -33.85 -2.75
C SER A 114 -13.31 -32.87 -2.88
N GLN A 115 -12.69 -32.81 -4.07
CA GLN A 115 -11.59 -31.89 -4.35
C GLN A 115 -12.01 -30.41 -4.29
N THR A 116 -13.15 -30.08 -4.90
CA THR A 116 -13.68 -28.71 -4.88
C THR A 116 -14.10 -28.27 -3.49
N SER A 117 -14.69 -29.17 -2.69
CA SER A 117 -15.04 -28.91 -1.28
C SER A 117 -13.80 -28.67 -0.42
N ALA A 118 -12.74 -29.46 -0.61
CA ALA A 118 -11.47 -29.24 0.09
C ALA A 118 -10.85 -27.88 -0.27
N ARG A 119 -10.86 -27.51 -1.56
CA ARG A 119 -10.37 -26.22 -2.03
C ARG A 119 -11.19 -25.05 -1.52
N LEU A 120 -12.51 -25.21 -1.41
CA LEU A 120 -13.39 -24.20 -0.83
C LEU A 120 -13.03 -23.95 0.64
N PHE A 121 -12.86 -25.02 1.42
CA PHE A 121 -12.46 -24.91 2.82
C PHE A 121 -11.11 -24.20 3.00
N THR A 122 -10.11 -24.51 2.17
CA THR A 122 -8.81 -23.81 2.23
C THR A 122 -8.93 -22.32 1.90
N LEU A 123 -9.73 -21.97 0.88
CA LEU A 123 -9.98 -20.58 0.51
C LEU A 123 -10.74 -19.81 1.60
N GLU A 124 -11.70 -20.45 2.28
CA GLU A 124 -12.39 -19.87 3.43
C GLU A 124 -11.43 -19.58 4.59
N GLN A 125 -10.51 -20.50 4.88
CA GLN A 125 -9.48 -20.31 5.90
C GLN A 125 -8.50 -19.18 5.53
N GLU A 126 -8.05 -19.13 4.28
CA GLU A 126 -7.21 -18.04 3.76
C GLU A 126 -7.93 -16.69 3.81
N SER A 127 -9.22 -16.65 3.50
CA SER A 127 -10.05 -15.44 3.62
C SER A 127 -10.15 -14.98 5.07
N ALA A 128 -10.41 -15.89 6.01
CA ALA A 128 -10.49 -15.58 7.43
C ALA A 128 -9.15 -15.04 7.99
N THR A 129 -8.03 -15.66 7.64
CA THR A 129 -6.70 -15.19 8.06
C THR A 129 -6.36 -13.83 7.46
N SER A 130 -6.74 -13.57 6.20
CA SER A 130 -6.56 -12.28 5.56
C SER A 130 -7.38 -11.17 6.21
N ARG A 131 -8.62 -11.45 6.65
CA ARG A 131 -9.44 -10.50 7.40
C ARG A 131 -8.82 -10.12 8.74
N VAL A 132 -8.32 -11.10 9.50
CA VAL A 132 -7.65 -10.85 10.79
C VAL A 132 -6.39 -9.99 10.59
N LYS A 133 -5.59 -10.26 9.55
CA LYS A 133 -4.43 -9.43 9.21
C LYS A 133 -4.84 -8.00 8.86
N LEU A 134 -5.91 -7.83 8.07
CA LEU A 134 -6.42 -6.52 7.68
C LEU A 134 -6.92 -5.72 8.88
N GLU A 135 -7.63 -6.35 9.81
CA GLU A 135 -8.08 -5.72 11.06
C GLU A 135 -6.89 -5.28 11.94
N SER A 136 -5.87 -6.14 12.06
CA SER A 136 -4.65 -5.81 12.79
C SER A 136 -3.90 -4.63 12.17
N LEU A 137 -3.72 -4.62 10.85
CA LEU A 137 -3.07 -3.51 10.14
C LEU A 137 -3.89 -2.21 10.27
N SER A 138 -5.21 -2.31 10.19
CA SER A 138 -6.12 -1.17 10.34
C SER A 138 -6.11 -0.59 11.76
N LYS A 139 -5.84 -1.42 12.77
CA LYS A 139 -5.62 -0.97 14.15
C LYS A 139 -4.29 -0.22 14.26
N GLN A 140 -3.20 -0.80 13.76
CA GLN A 140 -1.87 -0.17 13.76
C GLN A 140 -1.87 1.17 13.03
N PHE A 141 -2.55 1.26 11.88
CA PHE A 141 -2.66 2.51 11.13
C PHE A 141 -3.40 3.60 11.92
N ARG A 142 -4.44 3.25 12.68
CA ARG A 142 -5.15 4.20 13.54
C ARG A 142 -4.28 4.68 14.70
N GLU A 143 -3.55 3.78 15.34
CA GLU A 143 -2.60 4.10 16.42
C GLU A 143 -1.50 5.03 15.91
N GLU A 144 -0.90 4.73 14.76
CA GLU A 144 0.14 5.56 14.14
C GLU A 144 -0.39 6.93 13.72
N LYS A 145 -1.59 6.99 13.16
CA LYS A 145 -2.26 8.27 12.84
C LYS A 145 -2.46 9.12 14.10
N HIS A 146 -2.88 8.51 15.22
CA HIS A 146 -3.00 9.23 16.49
C HIS A 146 -1.64 9.71 17.01
N ARG A 147 -0.60 8.85 16.96
CA ARG A 147 0.77 9.20 17.34
C ARG A 147 1.28 10.42 16.56
N LEU A 148 1.18 10.39 15.24
CA LEU A 148 1.61 11.50 14.38
C LEU A 148 0.81 12.79 14.58
N THR A 149 -0.48 12.67 14.92
CA THR A 149 -1.30 13.84 15.24
C THR A 149 -0.83 14.52 16.53
N ASN A 150 -0.51 13.72 17.56
CA ASN A 150 0.04 14.23 18.82
C ASN A 150 1.41 14.90 18.59
N GLU A 151 2.30 14.24 17.85
CA GLU A 151 3.64 14.77 17.52
C GLU A 151 3.55 16.10 16.76
N ARG A 152 2.64 16.20 15.78
CA ARG A 152 2.35 17.46 15.07
C ARG A 152 1.91 18.57 16.03
N ASP A 153 1.02 18.26 16.97
CA ASP A 153 0.49 19.25 17.91
C ASP A 153 1.55 19.67 18.94
N GLU A 154 2.42 18.76 19.37
CA GLU A 154 3.59 19.05 20.21
C GLU A 154 4.60 19.96 19.49
N LEU A 155 4.93 19.67 18.23
CA LEU A 155 5.81 20.50 17.41
C LEU A 155 5.21 21.89 17.18
N ARG A 156 3.89 21.98 16.94
CA ARG A 156 3.19 23.26 16.83
C ARG A 156 3.28 24.05 18.13
N ASN A 157 3.08 23.41 19.27
CA ASN A 157 3.21 24.06 20.58
C ASN A 157 4.65 24.50 20.87
N LEU A 158 5.65 23.71 20.47
CA LEU A 158 7.06 24.08 20.58
C LEU A 158 7.38 25.31 19.71
N ASN A 159 6.90 25.34 18.47
CA ASN A 159 7.09 26.46 17.55
C ASN A 159 6.50 27.76 18.13
N VAL A 160 5.27 27.71 18.65
CA VAL A 160 4.65 28.86 19.34
C VAL A 160 5.50 29.33 20.53
N ARG A 161 6.03 28.41 21.34
CA ARG A 161 6.93 28.74 22.47
C ARG A 161 8.23 29.39 22.01
N LEU A 162 8.85 28.88 20.94
CA LEU A 162 10.09 29.43 20.38
C LEU A 162 9.87 30.83 19.78
N SER A 163 8.80 31.01 19.01
CA SER A 163 8.41 32.32 18.48
C SER A 163 8.19 33.34 19.61
N GLY A 164 7.54 32.93 20.71
CA GLY A 164 7.37 33.77 21.89
C GLY A 164 8.69 34.15 22.56
N ARG A 165 9.66 33.22 22.65
CA ARG A 165 11.02 33.51 23.15
C ARG A 165 11.78 34.47 22.23
N ASP A 166 11.68 34.30 20.92
CA ASP A 166 12.31 35.20 19.95
C ASP A 166 11.78 36.63 20.07
N GLU A 167 10.47 36.80 20.23
CA GLU A 167 9.87 38.10 20.49
C GLU A 167 10.37 38.72 21.81
N GLN A 168 10.48 37.92 22.87
CA GLN A 168 11.04 38.36 24.15
C GLN A 168 12.51 38.81 24.01
N TYR A 169 13.34 38.06 23.30
CA TYR A 169 14.73 38.44 23.05
C TYR A 169 14.84 39.70 22.20
N LYS A 170 14.02 39.86 21.16
CA LYS A 170 13.93 41.10 20.36
C LYS A 170 13.52 42.30 21.22
N ALA A 171 12.55 42.13 22.13
CA ALA A 171 12.14 43.19 23.04
C ALA A 171 13.27 43.55 24.04
N ALA A 172 13.94 42.55 24.60
CA ALA A 172 15.08 42.75 25.49
C ALA A 172 16.27 43.43 24.78
N GLY A 173 16.54 43.05 23.53
CA GLY A 173 17.54 43.69 22.67
C GLY A 173 17.25 45.16 22.45
N ARG A 174 16.03 45.51 22.01
CA ARG A 174 15.59 46.91 21.85
C ARG A 174 15.69 47.73 23.15
N LYS A 175 15.37 47.12 24.30
CA LYS A 175 15.53 47.77 25.61
C LYS A 175 17.00 48.09 25.90
N ARG A 176 17.90 47.14 25.68
CA ARG A 176 19.35 47.34 25.86
C ARG A 176 19.89 48.39 24.90
N GLU A 177 19.53 48.37 23.63
CA GLU A 177 19.92 49.39 22.63
C GLU A 177 19.52 50.80 23.08
N ASN A 178 18.29 50.95 23.58
CA ASN A 178 17.83 52.24 24.12
C ASN A 178 18.63 52.69 25.35
N ASP A 179 18.97 51.77 26.26
CA ASP A 179 19.79 52.07 27.43
C ASP A 179 21.23 52.45 27.03
N TYR A 180 21.82 51.76 26.05
CA TYR A 180 23.12 52.11 25.46
C TYR A 180 23.09 53.49 24.79
N ALA A 181 22.05 53.80 24.01
CA ALA A 181 21.89 55.10 23.37
C ALA A 181 21.79 56.23 24.41
N ARG A 182 21.10 55.99 25.53
CA ARG A 182 21.04 56.94 26.66
C ARG A 182 22.41 57.13 27.32
N LEU A 183 23.13 56.03 27.59
CA LEU A 183 24.47 56.08 28.18
C LEU A 183 25.45 56.82 27.27
N GLN A 184 25.40 56.56 25.96
CA GLN A 184 26.22 57.25 24.96
C GLN A 184 25.94 58.76 24.95
N LYS A 185 24.66 59.17 24.98
CA LYS A 185 24.28 60.59 25.10
C LYS A 185 24.80 61.23 26.39
N GLN A 186 24.73 60.52 27.52
CA GLN A 186 25.26 61.02 28.80
C GLN A 186 26.78 61.20 28.74
N LEU A 187 27.51 60.21 28.22
CA LEU A 187 28.98 60.30 28.04
C LEU A 187 29.36 61.43 27.09
N GLN A 188 28.64 61.62 25.99
CA GLN A 188 28.88 62.70 25.05
C GLN A 188 28.61 64.07 25.69
N THR A 189 27.56 64.19 26.50
CA THR A 189 27.26 65.42 27.26
C THR A 189 28.38 65.75 28.25
N LEU A 190 28.85 64.76 29.02
CA LEU A 190 29.96 64.92 29.96
C LEU A 190 31.27 65.29 29.25
N SER A 191 31.56 64.66 28.11
CA SER A 191 32.72 64.98 27.27
C SER A 191 32.68 66.43 26.78
N ASN A 192 31.51 66.90 26.34
CA ASN A 192 31.30 68.27 25.86
C ASN A 192 31.28 69.33 26.98
N GLN A 193 30.87 68.97 28.20
CA GLN A 193 31.00 69.85 29.37
C GLN A 193 32.48 70.05 29.74
N ARG A 194 33.29 68.99 29.62
CA ARG A 194 34.75 69.03 29.88
C ARG A 194 35.52 69.97 28.95
N THR A 195 35.01 70.24 27.75
CA THR A 195 35.62 71.14 26.77
C THR A 195 35.13 72.59 26.90
N LYS A 196 34.00 72.85 27.56
CA LYS A 196 33.48 74.21 27.80
C LYS A 196 33.94 74.81 29.12
N ASP A 197 34.19 73.99 30.15
CA ASP A 197 34.75 74.45 31.43
C ASP A 197 36.28 74.47 31.39
N GLY A 198 36.82 75.42 30.62
CA GLY A 198 38.23 75.76 30.66
C GLY A 198 38.60 76.37 32.02
N LYS A 199 39.37 75.61 32.81
CA LYS A 199 39.80 75.85 34.20
C LYS A 199 38.78 75.35 35.22
N TYR A 200 39.05 74.20 35.85
CA TYR A 200 39.36 74.14 37.28
C TYR A 200 40.13 72.85 37.60
N LYS A 201 41.07 73.02 38.52
CA LYS A 201 41.99 72.01 39.06
C LYS A 201 41.24 70.81 39.65
N ALA A 202 41.96 69.69 39.66
CA ALA A 202 41.78 68.53 40.54
C ALA A 202 40.49 67.71 40.33
N PHE A 203 40.58 66.70 39.47
CA PHE A 203 39.80 65.48 39.64
C PHE A 203 40.62 64.24 39.25
N ALA A 204 41.81 64.13 39.85
CA ALA A 204 42.54 62.85 39.96
C ALA A 204 41.94 61.95 41.07
N ALA A 205 40.67 62.15 41.45
CA ALA A 205 40.05 61.48 42.60
C ALA A 205 38.66 60.86 42.34
N THR A 206 38.13 60.82 41.11
CA THR A 206 36.94 59.99 40.82
C THR A 206 37.03 59.26 39.49
N THR A 207 37.97 58.33 39.44
CA THR A 207 37.78 57.05 38.73
C THR A 207 37.49 55.93 39.73
N SER A 208 37.01 56.28 40.93
CA SER A 208 36.25 55.32 41.71
C SER A 208 34.84 55.29 41.12
N LEU A 209 34.50 54.19 40.47
CA LEU A 209 33.13 53.73 40.28
C LEU A 209 32.50 53.44 41.65
N THR A 210 32.49 54.42 42.55
CA THR A 210 31.62 54.39 43.72
C THR A 210 30.31 55.02 43.29
N LYS A 211 29.42 54.19 42.75
CA LYS A 211 28.00 54.41 43.00
C LYS A 211 27.90 54.57 44.52
N LYS A 212 27.70 55.80 44.99
CA LYS A 212 27.22 56.08 46.34
C LYS A 212 25.78 55.60 46.43
N THR A 213 25.60 54.29 46.34
CA THR A 213 24.53 53.60 47.03
C THR A 213 24.74 53.90 48.50
N LYS A 214 23.73 54.43 49.18
CA LYS A 214 23.72 54.60 50.64
C LYS A 214 24.22 53.28 51.28
N PRO A 215 24.85 53.30 52.46
CA PRO A 215 25.37 52.08 53.10
C PRO A 215 24.31 50.95 53.29
N GLY A 216 23.02 51.23 53.15
CA GLY A 216 21.94 50.23 53.08
C GLY A 216 21.60 49.65 51.69
N ASP A 217 22.13 50.19 50.59
CA ASP A 217 21.85 49.74 49.21
C ASP A 217 22.90 48.76 48.67
N LYS A 218 24.12 48.75 49.23
CA LYS A 218 25.16 47.78 48.84
C LYS A 218 24.80 46.36 49.27
N THR A 219 24.17 46.22 50.44
CA THR A 219 23.58 44.96 50.91
C THR A 219 22.42 44.53 50.03
N ALA A 220 21.56 45.46 49.58
CA ALA A 220 20.46 45.14 48.66
C ALA A 220 20.96 44.69 47.28
N PHE A 221 22.02 45.32 46.76
CA PHE A 221 22.63 44.92 45.49
C PHE A 221 23.29 43.54 45.59
N LEU A 222 24.11 43.31 46.63
CA LEU A 222 24.73 42.00 46.89
C LEU A 222 23.67 40.93 47.14
N SER A 223 22.60 41.23 47.87
CA SER A 223 21.47 40.31 48.07
C SER A 223 20.79 39.96 46.75
N LYS A 224 20.59 40.92 45.85
CA LYS A 224 20.01 40.68 44.52
C LYS A 224 20.92 39.84 43.63
N GLU A 225 22.23 40.09 43.69
CA GLU A 225 23.23 39.29 42.97
C GLU A 225 23.25 37.84 43.51
N VAL A 226 23.26 37.66 44.83
CA VAL A 226 23.20 36.35 45.49
C VAL A 226 21.90 35.62 45.12
N SER A 227 20.74 36.27 45.18
CA SER A 227 19.48 35.65 44.76
C SER A 227 19.44 35.31 43.27
N SER A 228 20.11 36.10 42.42
CA SER A 228 20.26 35.77 40.99
C SER A 228 21.15 34.54 40.78
N LEU A 229 22.22 34.39 41.56
CA LEU A 229 23.08 33.22 41.52
C LEU A 229 22.39 31.98 42.08
N GLU A 230 21.59 32.13 43.14
CA GLU A 230 20.77 31.06 43.71
C GLU A 230 19.71 30.57 42.73
N MET A 231 19.01 31.50 42.06
CA MET A 231 18.07 31.18 40.97
C MET A 231 18.77 30.44 39.83
N ARG A 232 19.95 30.92 39.40
CA ARG A 232 20.69 30.25 38.33
C ARG A 232 21.18 28.86 38.74
N ASN A 233 21.54 28.67 40.01
CA ASN A 233 21.94 27.37 40.54
C ASN A 233 20.75 26.40 40.58
N LEU A 234 19.55 26.88 40.94
CA LEU A 234 18.31 26.10 40.86
C LEU A 234 17.99 25.66 39.42
N GLU A 235 18.09 26.58 38.46
CA GLU A 235 17.91 26.25 37.03
C GLU A 235 18.90 25.19 36.55
N LEU A 236 20.18 25.30 36.97
CA LEU A 236 21.21 24.32 36.61
C LEU A 236 20.95 22.94 37.26
N LEU A 237 20.41 22.91 38.47
CA LEU A 237 20.01 21.67 39.15
C LEU A 237 18.82 21.01 38.46
N GLU A 238 17.85 21.80 38.00
CA GLU A 238 16.70 21.33 37.23
C GLU A 238 17.14 20.78 35.87
N GLU A 239 17.98 21.52 35.14
CA GLU A 239 18.57 21.06 33.87
C GLU A 239 19.40 19.78 34.07
N ASN A 240 20.19 19.69 35.14
CA ASN A 240 20.93 18.47 35.46
C ASN A 240 20.01 17.28 35.75
N ASN A 241 18.86 17.52 36.39
CA ASN A 241 17.87 16.49 36.66
C ASN A 241 17.18 16.03 35.36
N ASP A 242 16.82 16.95 34.48
CA ASP A 242 16.25 16.66 33.17
C ASP A 242 17.22 15.85 32.29
N LEU A 243 18.51 16.22 32.29
CA LEU A 243 19.58 15.48 31.62
C LEU A 243 19.74 14.06 32.19
N ARG A 244 19.68 13.89 33.51
CA ARG A 244 19.70 12.55 34.14
C ARG A 244 18.47 11.74 33.75
N GLN A 245 17.31 12.36 33.64
CA GLN A 245 16.07 11.68 33.29
C GLN A 245 16.04 11.24 31.81
N THR A 246 16.50 12.11 30.90
CA THR A 246 16.69 11.74 29.49
C THR A 246 17.73 10.64 29.33
N LEU A 247 18.86 10.70 30.07
CA LEU A 247 19.86 9.62 30.05
C LEU A 247 19.28 8.28 30.51
N ARG A 248 18.46 8.26 31.58
CA ARG A 248 17.78 7.05 32.04
C ARG A 248 16.78 6.51 31.01
N THR A 249 16.07 7.40 30.33
CA THR A 249 15.10 7.04 29.28
C THR A 249 15.81 6.40 28.09
N LEU A 250 16.89 7.02 27.60
CA LEU A 250 17.74 6.46 26.54
C LEU A 250 18.35 5.10 26.94
N HIS A 251 18.79 4.96 28.19
CA HIS A 251 19.32 3.69 28.67
C HIS A 251 18.25 2.59 28.68
N ALA A 252 17.02 2.92 29.09
CA ALA A 252 15.90 1.99 29.04
C ALA A 252 15.51 1.59 27.60
N GLU A 253 15.54 2.53 26.66
CA GLU A 253 15.29 2.26 25.24
C GLU A 253 16.37 1.37 24.62
N ILE A 254 17.64 1.64 24.91
CA ILE A 254 18.75 0.78 24.47
C ILE A 254 18.59 -0.63 25.03
N GLN A 255 18.23 -0.76 26.31
CA GLN A 255 18.01 -2.06 26.93
C GLN A 255 16.85 -2.82 26.27
N ASP A 256 15.73 -2.15 25.97
CA ASP A 256 14.60 -2.74 25.25
C ASP A 256 14.98 -3.19 23.83
N LEU A 257 15.81 -2.41 23.11
CA LEU A 257 16.34 -2.81 21.81
C LEU A 257 17.26 -4.04 21.89
N VAL A 258 18.11 -4.12 22.92
CA VAL A 258 18.97 -5.27 23.19
C VAL A 258 18.12 -6.51 23.49
N ASP A 259 17.09 -6.39 24.33
CA ASP A 259 16.20 -7.50 24.69
C ASP A 259 15.40 -8.00 23.47
N LYS A 260 14.95 -7.08 22.61
CA LYS A 260 14.30 -7.41 21.32
C LYS A 260 15.26 -8.13 20.38
N TYR A 261 16.50 -7.66 20.26
CA TYR A 261 17.52 -8.30 19.44
C TYR A 261 17.82 -9.72 19.93
N ASP A 262 17.98 -9.92 21.24
CA ASP A 262 18.18 -11.24 21.84
C ASP A 262 17.00 -12.18 21.59
N THR A 263 15.78 -11.65 21.62
CA THR A 263 14.58 -12.42 21.30
C THR A 263 14.58 -12.87 19.84
N ILE A 264 14.86 -11.95 18.90
CA ILE A 264 14.95 -12.25 17.47
C ILE A 264 16.07 -13.27 17.20
N ASN A 265 17.23 -13.10 17.84
CA ASN A 265 18.36 -14.00 17.70
C ASN A 265 18.03 -15.42 18.22
N LYS A 266 17.33 -15.53 19.36
CA LYS A 266 16.82 -16.82 19.87
C LYS A 266 15.85 -17.47 18.89
N TYR A 267 14.94 -16.71 18.27
CA TYR A 267 14.05 -17.23 17.23
C TYR A 267 14.82 -17.72 16.00
N TYR A 268 15.81 -16.95 15.54
CA TYR A 268 16.64 -17.30 14.40
C TYR A 268 17.45 -18.58 14.66
N MET A 269 18.06 -18.69 15.85
CA MET A 269 18.76 -19.90 16.27
C MET A 269 17.82 -21.11 16.40
N LYS A 270 16.58 -20.91 16.86
CA LYS A 270 15.57 -21.97 16.92
C LYS A 270 15.16 -22.45 15.52
N ILE A 271 14.93 -21.54 14.58
CA ILE A 271 14.63 -21.90 13.17
C ILE A 271 15.80 -22.65 12.54
N ARG A 272 17.04 -22.22 12.79
CA ARG A 272 18.26 -22.86 12.27
C ARG A 272 18.46 -24.26 12.84
N THR A 273 18.20 -24.44 14.14
CA THR A 273 18.32 -25.74 14.81
C THR A 273 17.16 -26.69 14.48
N SER A 274 15.94 -26.18 14.27
CA SER A 274 14.79 -26.98 13.80
C SER A 274 14.98 -27.50 12.37
N LYS A 275 15.53 -26.68 11.45
CA LYS A 275 15.88 -27.15 10.11
C LYS A 275 17.02 -28.18 10.12
N SER A 276 17.99 -28.03 11.02
CA SER A 276 19.07 -29.00 11.22
C SER A 276 18.62 -30.32 11.86
N ALA A 277 17.48 -30.35 12.55
CA ALA A 277 16.90 -31.59 13.09
C ALA A 277 16.17 -32.42 12.03
N GLU A 278 15.57 -31.78 11.01
CA GLU A 278 14.90 -32.47 9.89
C GLU A 278 15.88 -32.96 8.81
N GLU A 279 17.08 -32.39 8.72
CA GLU A 279 18.12 -32.81 7.76
C GLU A 279 18.93 -34.05 8.18
N LYS A 280 18.72 -34.60 9.39
CA LYS A 280 19.48 -35.77 9.88
C LYS A 280 19.06 -37.13 9.30
N VAL A 281 18.20 -37.19 8.29
CA VAL A 281 17.86 -38.43 7.58
C VAL A 281 18.72 -38.68 6.33
N ASN A 282 19.43 -37.69 5.79
CA ASN A 282 20.32 -37.90 4.64
C ASN A 282 21.74 -37.45 4.95
N LYS A 283 22.52 -38.36 5.56
CA LYS A 283 23.97 -38.23 5.66
C LYS A 283 24.59 -38.33 4.25
N VAL A 284 24.96 -37.18 3.68
CA VAL A 284 26.09 -37.10 2.76
C VAL A 284 27.11 -36.18 3.37
N ASN A 285 28.29 -36.75 3.59
CA ASN A 285 29.49 -36.11 4.05
C ASN A 285 29.90 -35.03 3.04
N VAL A 286 29.73 -33.75 3.39
CA VAL A 286 30.27 -32.64 2.60
C VAL A 286 31.02 -31.73 3.56
N GLU A 287 32.34 -31.72 3.37
CA GLU A 287 33.27 -30.76 3.97
C GLU A 287 32.77 -29.33 3.77
N GLN A 288 33.14 -28.44 4.69
CA GLN A 288 32.74 -27.03 4.74
C GLN A 288 32.87 -26.31 3.39
N GLY A 289 31.82 -26.35 2.57
CA GLY A 289 31.72 -25.67 1.30
C GLY A 289 31.25 -24.24 1.50
N ARG A 290 32.12 -23.27 1.23
CA ARG A 290 31.72 -21.90 0.93
C ARG A 290 30.63 -21.96 -0.14
N PHE A 291 29.52 -21.26 0.09
CA PHE A 291 28.40 -21.17 -0.84
C PHE A 291 28.88 -20.49 -2.13
N ASN A 292 29.24 -21.30 -3.12
CA ASN A 292 29.60 -20.84 -4.46
C ASN A 292 28.49 -21.29 -5.40
N MET A 293 27.37 -20.56 -5.37
CA MET A 293 26.33 -20.75 -6.38
C MET A 293 26.81 -19.99 -7.63
N PRO A 294 26.99 -20.64 -8.79
CA PRO A 294 27.52 -19.97 -9.98
C PRO A 294 26.58 -18.83 -10.37
N MET A 295 27.05 -17.59 -10.24
CA MET A 295 26.24 -16.40 -10.53
C MET A 295 25.72 -16.39 -11.96
N ASP A 296 26.45 -16.99 -12.89
CA ASP A 296 26.00 -17.20 -14.26
C ASP A 296 24.71 -18.01 -14.32
N TRP A 297 24.53 -18.98 -13.44
CA TRP A 297 23.31 -19.78 -13.36
C TRP A 297 22.13 -18.97 -12.81
N LEU A 298 22.33 -18.06 -11.86
CA LEU A 298 21.26 -17.20 -11.37
C LEU A 298 20.90 -16.12 -12.41
N LYS A 299 21.90 -15.48 -13.02
CA LYS A 299 21.72 -14.48 -14.09
C LYS A 299 20.99 -15.09 -15.27
N THR A 300 21.45 -16.23 -15.80
CA THR A 300 20.79 -16.91 -16.93
C THR A 300 19.45 -17.47 -16.53
N ASN A 301 19.35 -18.31 -15.49
CA ASN A 301 18.14 -19.08 -15.25
C ASN A 301 16.97 -18.25 -14.71
N VAL A 302 17.23 -17.16 -13.96
CA VAL A 302 16.16 -16.23 -13.52
C VAL A 302 15.74 -15.30 -14.65
N SER A 303 16.70 -14.74 -15.40
CA SER A 303 16.36 -13.85 -16.52
C SER A 303 15.70 -14.60 -17.67
N GLU A 304 16.16 -15.81 -17.98
CA GLU A 304 15.64 -16.69 -19.02
C GLU A 304 14.26 -17.23 -18.63
N LYS A 305 14.02 -17.63 -17.37
CA LYS A 305 12.66 -18.00 -16.92
C LYS A 305 11.68 -16.84 -16.98
N LEU A 306 12.10 -15.63 -16.59
CA LEU A 306 11.24 -14.43 -16.68
C LEU A 306 11.00 -14.02 -18.14
N PHE A 307 12.01 -14.17 -19.01
CA PHE A 307 11.88 -13.93 -20.44
C PHE A 307 10.94 -14.96 -21.09
N GLN A 308 11.06 -16.24 -20.72
CA GLN A 308 10.16 -17.31 -21.17
C GLN A 308 8.72 -17.02 -20.72
N GLN A 309 8.51 -16.60 -19.48
CA GLN A 309 7.19 -16.21 -18.97
C GLN A 309 6.62 -15.01 -19.71
N LEU A 310 7.45 -14.06 -20.13
CA LEU A 310 7.03 -12.91 -20.93
C LEU A 310 6.69 -13.33 -22.36
N LEU A 311 7.44 -14.26 -22.94
CA LEU A 311 7.16 -14.84 -24.25
C LEU A 311 5.83 -15.62 -24.23
N ASP A 312 5.64 -16.49 -23.23
CA ASP A 312 4.42 -17.27 -23.04
C ASP A 312 3.18 -16.37 -22.87
N LEU A 313 3.34 -15.26 -22.13
CA LEU A 313 2.26 -14.30 -21.94
C LEU A 313 1.97 -13.53 -23.23
N LYS A 314 3.01 -13.14 -23.98
CA LYS A 314 2.88 -12.50 -25.30
C LYS A 314 2.17 -13.43 -26.29
N GLU A 315 2.55 -14.70 -26.35
CA GLU A 315 1.91 -15.72 -27.20
C GLU A 315 0.47 -16.00 -26.79
N LYS A 316 0.15 -16.05 -25.49
CA LYS A 316 -1.24 -16.20 -25.01
C LYS A 316 -2.09 -14.99 -25.38
N CYS A 317 -1.57 -13.79 -25.22
CA CYS A 317 -2.26 -12.57 -25.63
C CYS A 317 -2.41 -12.49 -27.16
N GLN A 318 -1.40 -12.90 -27.92
CA GLN A 318 -1.45 -12.96 -29.38
C GLN A 318 -2.49 -13.99 -29.87
N ARG A 319 -2.59 -15.15 -29.21
CA ARG A 319 -3.65 -16.14 -29.46
C ARG A 319 -5.04 -15.58 -29.20
N ILE A 320 -5.23 -14.86 -28.10
CA ILE A 320 -6.51 -14.21 -27.77
C ILE A 320 -6.86 -13.14 -28.81
N ILE A 321 -5.86 -12.41 -29.34
CA ILE A 321 -6.04 -11.41 -30.41
C ILE A 321 -6.41 -12.09 -31.74
N LEU A 322 -5.71 -13.17 -32.13
CA LEU A 322 -6.03 -14.01 -33.31
C LEU A 322 -7.43 -14.63 -33.22
N GLU A 323 -7.87 -15.02 -32.02
CA GLU A 323 -9.22 -15.56 -31.79
C GLU A 323 -10.33 -14.49 -31.80
N THR A 324 -9.98 -13.20 -31.69
CA THR A 324 -10.95 -12.09 -31.56
C THR A 324 -10.95 -11.08 -32.71
N SER A 325 -9.94 -11.08 -33.60
CA SER A 325 -9.86 -10.17 -34.74
C SER A 325 -9.84 -10.95 -36.06
N GLY A 326 -10.69 -10.54 -37.02
CA GLY A 326 -10.97 -11.30 -38.24
C GLY A 326 -10.18 -10.87 -39.48
N THR A 327 -9.29 -9.89 -39.36
CA THR A 327 -8.55 -9.30 -40.49
C THR A 327 -7.14 -8.87 -40.09
N GLU A 328 -6.15 -9.11 -40.95
CA GLU A 328 -4.71 -8.86 -40.71
C GLU A 328 -4.38 -7.39 -40.32
N GLU A 329 -5.13 -6.40 -40.80
CA GLU A 329 -4.92 -4.98 -40.42
C GLU A 329 -5.34 -4.64 -38.98
N GLU A 330 -6.23 -5.42 -38.37
CA GLU A 330 -6.64 -5.26 -36.97
C GLU A 330 -5.67 -5.95 -36.00
N GLU A 331 -5.00 -7.01 -36.45
CA GLU A 331 -3.97 -7.72 -35.69
C GLU A 331 -2.75 -6.82 -35.44
N ASP A 332 -2.22 -6.17 -36.47
CA ASP A 332 -1.06 -5.29 -36.34
C ASP A 332 -1.34 -4.09 -35.41
N LYS A 333 -2.56 -3.55 -35.46
CA LYS A 333 -3.00 -2.48 -34.53
C LYS A 333 -3.21 -2.99 -33.10
N ALA A 334 -3.67 -4.21 -32.91
CA ALA A 334 -3.85 -4.82 -31.59
C ALA A 334 -2.51 -5.22 -30.95
N LEU A 335 -1.55 -5.71 -31.75
CA LEU A 335 -0.18 -5.99 -31.32
C LEU A 335 0.57 -4.71 -30.91
N ALA A 336 0.42 -3.61 -31.66
CA ALA A 336 0.96 -2.31 -31.27
C ALA A 336 0.36 -1.80 -29.94
N LYS A 337 -0.96 -1.94 -29.76
CA LYS A 337 -1.65 -1.58 -28.51
C LYS A 337 -1.25 -2.47 -27.32
N LEU A 338 -0.89 -3.74 -27.55
CA LEU A 338 -0.41 -4.64 -26.51
C LEU A 338 1.01 -4.29 -26.05
N ASP A 339 1.91 -3.92 -26.97
CA ASP A 339 3.25 -3.44 -26.61
C ASP A 339 3.22 -2.08 -25.90
N GLU A 340 2.17 -1.28 -26.16
CA GLU A 340 1.86 -0.03 -25.46
C GLU A 340 1.09 -0.20 -24.14
N SER A 341 0.57 -1.40 -23.86
CA SER A 341 -0.23 -1.69 -22.66
C SER A 341 0.56 -1.40 -21.39
N GLU A 342 -0.08 -0.73 -20.43
CA GLU A 342 0.51 -0.41 -19.14
C GLU A 342 1.07 -1.64 -18.41
N ALA A 343 0.48 -2.83 -18.61
CA ALA A 343 0.94 -4.06 -18.00
C ALA A 343 2.33 -4.48 -18.54
N VAL A 344 2.53 -4.39 -19.86
CA VAL A 344 3.81 -4.68 -20.52
C VAL A 344 4.85 -3.63 -20.15
N LYS A 345 4.47 -2.35 -20.08
CA LYS A 345 5.35 -1.26 -19.60
C LYS A 345 5.77 -1.45 -18.13
N LYS A 346 4.84 -1.83 -17.24
CA LYS A 346 5.12 -2.13 -15.83
C LYS A 346 6.05 -3.33 -15.66
N LEU A 347 5.88 -4.38 -16.45
CA LEU A 347 6.77 -5.55 -16.44
C LEU A 347 8.16 -5.24 -17.00
N LYS A 348 8.25 -4.50 -18.13
CA LYS A 348 9.53 -4.02 -18.67
C LYS A 348 10.27 -3.14 -17.67
N LYS A 349 9.56 -2.26 -16.95
CA LYS A 349 10.12 -1.45 -15.86
C LYS A 349 10.64 -2.34 -14.72
N LYS A 350 9.83 -3.29 -14.24
CA LYS A 350 10.25 -4.21 -13.17
C LYS A 350 11.46 -5.07 -13.55
N ILE A 351 11.60 -5.47 -14.81
CA ILE A 351 12.79 -6.16 -15.32
C ILE A 351 14.01 -5.23 -15.31
N LYS A 352 13.85 -3.95 -15.70
CA LYS A 352 14.91 -2.95 -15.64
C LYS A 352 15.36 -2.71 -14.20
N ASP A 353 14.43 -2.48 -13.29
CA ASP A 353 14.71 -2.24 -11.87
C ASP A 353 15.43 -3.43 -11.22
N LEU A 354 15.03 -4.67 -11.55
CA LEU A 354 15.70 -5.88 -11.06
C LEU A 354 17.10 -6.06 -11.65
N LYS A 355 17.34 -5.67 -12.91
CA LYS A 355 18.69 -5.68 -13.51
C LYS A 355 19.61 -4.69 -12.81
N GLU A 356 19.11 -3.49 -12.52
CA GLU A 356 19.84 -2.44 -11.81
C GLU A 356 20.20 -2.86 -10.37
N ILE A 357 19.29 -3.53 -9.66
CA ILE A 357 19.59 -4.10 -8.34
C ILE A 357 20.68 -5.18 -8.43
N VAL A 358 20.63 -6.03 -9.46
CA VAL A 358 21.66 -7.06 -9.67
C VAL A 358 23.01 -6.44 -10.00
N GLU A 359 23.04 -5.35 -10.75
CA GLU A 359 24.25 -4.59 -11.07
C GLU A 359 24.84 -3.91 -9.83
N GLN A 360 24.01 -3.25 -9.02
CA GLN A 360 24.41 -2.68 -7.73
C GLN A 360 24.95 -3.74 -6.77
N GLN A 361 24.36 -4.94 -6.76
CA GLN A 361 24.89 -6.06 -5.98
C GLN A 361 26.21 -6.59 -6.56
N ASP A 362 26.39 -6.56 -7.88
CA ASP A 362 27.66 -6.89 -8.55
C ASP A 362 28.76 -5.91 -8.12
N ASP A 363 28.47 -4.61 -8.08
CA ASP A 363 29.43 -3.59 -7.63
C ASP A 363 29.82 -3.78 -6.16
N ILE A 364 28.84 -4.00 -5.28
CA ILE A 364 29.09 -4.27 -3.86
C ILE A 364 29.91 -5.55 -3.67
N ILE A 365 29.63 -6.59 -4.46
CA ILE A 365 30.37 -7.85 -4.41
C ILE A 365 31.78 -7.68 -4.99
N GLN A 366 31.96 -6.90 -6.05
CA GLN A 366 33.27 -6.59 -6.61
C GLN A 366 34.12 -5.79 -5.63
N VAL A 367 33.53 -4.79 -4.95
CA VAL A 367 34.19 -4.07 -3.85
C VAL A 367 34.53 -5.03 -2.71
N ALA A 368 33.62 -5.91 -2.30
CA ALA A 368 33.87 -6.85 -1.21
C ALA A 368 34.92 -7.94 -1.56
N ILE A 369 35.02 -8.36 -2.81
CA ILE A 369 35.93 -9.43 -3.26
C ILE A 369 37.31 -8.88 -3.66
N PHE A 370 37.36 -7.72 -4.29
CA PHE A 370 38.60 -7.15 -4.83
C PHE A 370 39.24 -6.09 -3.93
N ASP A 371 38.54 -5.60 -2.90
CA ASP A 371 39.04 -4.57 -1.99
C ASP A 371 39.45 -5.09 -0.59
N GLU A 372 39.71 -6.40 -0.46
CA GLU A 372 40.33 -6.98 0.75
C GLU A 372 41.84 -6.66 0.89
N ARG A 373 42.45 -5.87 -0.02
CA ARG A 373 43.91 -5.62 -0.03
C ARG A 373 44.38 -4.18 -0.21
N ARG A 374 43.55 -3.17 0.03
CA ARG A 374 44.03 -1.84 0.43
C ARG A 374 43.11 -1.29 1.50
N GLY A 375 43.55 -1.36 2.75
CA GLY A 375 42.95 -0.52 3.78
C GLY A 375 43.08 0.93 3.31
N PRO A 376 41.98 1.65 3.06
CA PRO A 376 42.06 3.04 2.68
C PRO A 376 42.53 3.79 3.93
N THR A 377 43.65 4.49 3.81
CA THR A 377 44.08 5.45 4.81
C THR A 377 42.94 6.47 5.03
N ASP A 378 42.72 6.89 6.27
CA ASP A 378 41.59 7.75 6.71
C ASP A 378 41.37 9.04 5.88
N ASP A 379 42.34 9.44 5.05
CA ASP A 379 42.25 10.57 4.13
C ASP A 379 41.49 10.25 2.82
N GLU A 380 41.50 9.01 2.31
CA GLU A 380 40.80 8.63 1.06
C GLU A 380 39.31 8.32 1.32
N MET A 381 38.96 7.73 2.47
CA MET A 381 37.56 7.51 2.87
C MET A 381 36.83 8.83 3.15
N ASN A 382 37.52 9.88 3.58
CA ASN A 382 36.92 11.20 3.74
C ASN A 382 36.65 11.86 2.38
N MET A 383 37.53 11.69 1.38
CA MET A 383 37.32 12.26 0.05
C MET A 383 36.15 11.62 -0.71
N SER A 384 36.07 10.28 -0.73
CA SER A 384 34.96 9.57 -1.41
C SER A 384 33.62 9.81 -0.72
N ARG A 385 33.60 9.91 0.62
CA ARG A 385 32.38 10.24 1.37
C ARG A 385 31.98 11.70 1.20
N GLU A 386 32.93 12.63 1.06
CA GLU A 386 32.65 14.03 0.77
C GLU A 386 32.08 14.20 -0.65
N GLU A 387 32.57 13.43 -1.62
CA GLU A 387 32.08 13.42 -3.01
C GLU A 387 30.66 12.84 -3.09
N ASP A 388 30.39 11.69 -2.45
CA ASP A 388 29.03 11.12 -2.35
C ASP A 388 28.06 12.07 -1.62
N LEU A 389 28.53 12.78 -0.59
CA LEU A 389 27.73 13.79 0.11
C LEU A 389 27.51 15.05 -0.72
N GLN A 390 28.44 15.41 -1.62
CA GLN A 390 28.26 16.52 -2.56
C GLN A 390 27.27 16.15 -3.65
N ASP A 391 27.34 14.95 -4.21
CA ASP A 391 26.39 14.46 -5.21
C ASP A 391 24.98 14.36 -4.62
N MET A 392 24.85 13.86 -3.38
CA MET A 392 23.58 13.82 -2.67
C MET A 392 23.04 15.22 -2.35
N LYS A 393 23.91 16.19 -2.02
CA LYS A 393 23.52 17.59 -1.84
C LYS A 393 23.06 18.23 -3.14
N GLU A 394 23.72 17.95 -4.27
CA GLU A 394 23.32 18.49 -5.57
C GLU A 394 22.01 17.86 -6.05
N GLN A 395 21.81 16.57 -5.79
CA GLN A 395 20.53 15.90 -6.05
C GLN A 395 19.39 16.51 -5.24
N LEU A 396 19.59 16.72 -3.93
CA LEU A 396 18.61 17.41 -3.08
C LEU A 396 18.39 18.87 -3.48
N ARG A 397 19.42 19.57 -3.98
CA ARG A 397 19.30 20.93 -4.51
C ARG A 397 18.41 20.92 -5.75
N LYS A 398 18.63 19.99 -6.67
CA LYS A 398 17.85 19.83 -7.90
C LYS A 398 16.40 19.44 -7.62
N GLU A 399 16.16 18.50 -6.70
CA GLU A 399 14.80 18.13 -6.27
C GLU A 399 14.08 19.32 -5.62
N ARG A 400 14.79 20.13 -4.84
CA ARG A 400 14.22 21.35 -4.25
C ARG A 400 13.88 22.39 -5.33
N GLU A 401 14.74 22.57 -6.32
CA GLU A 401 14.50 23.47 -7.46
C GLU A 401 13.30 22.99 -8.30
N ASP A 402 13.18 21.69 -8.55
CA ASP A 402 12.04 21.08 -9.25
C ASP A 402 10.73 21.25 -8.46
N LEU A 403 10.76 21.07 -7.13
CA LEU A 403 9.60 21.29 -6.27
C LEU A 403 9.20 22.77 -6.20
N GLU A 404 10.17 23.69 -6.19
CA GLU A 404 9.91 25.12 -6.22
C GLU A 404 9.30 25.57 -7.55
N ASN A 405 9.79 25.00 -8.67
CA ASN A 405 9.21 25.19 -10.00
C ASN A 405 7.78 24.64 -10.09
N GLN A 406 7.52 23.44 -9.56
CA GLN A 406 6.16 22.88 -9.49
C GLN A 406 5.24 23.74 -8.63
N TRP A 407 5.71 24.25 -7.50
CA TRP A 407 4.94 25.16 -6.65
C TRP A 407 4.62 26.48 -7.34
N ALA A 408 5.57 27.04 -8.09
CA ALA A 408 5.36 28.25 -8.88
C ALA A 408 4.33 28.02 -10.00
N GLU A 409 4.37 26.86 -10.65
CA GLU A 409 3.41 26.48 -11.70
C GLU A 409 2.00 26.28 -11.14
N VAL A 410 1.86 25.54 -10.04
CA VAL A 410 0.58 25.38 -9.32
C VAL A 410 0.03 26.73 -8.83
N SER A 411 0.90 27.63 -8.38
CA SER A 411 0.50 28.97 -7.95
C SER A 411 0.02 29.83 -9.13
N LYS A 412 0.69 29.74 -10.29
CA LYS A 412 0.24 30.40 -11.53
C LYS A 412 -1.11 29.86 -11.99
N MET A 413 -1.32 28.53 -11.97
CA MET A 413 -2.60 27.92 -12.33
C MET A 413 -3.71 28.38 -11.39
N LYS A 414 -3.51 28.33 -10.07
CA LYS A 414 -4.51 28.80 -9.10
C LYS A 414 -4.82 30.29 -9.23
N MET A 415 -3.83 31.10 -9.55
CA MET A 415 -4.05 32.53 -9.82
C MET A 415 -4.84 32.73 -11.12
N GLY A 416 -4.56 31.94 -12.16
CA GLY A 416 -5.33 31.93 -13.40
C GLY A 416 -6.80 31.56 -13.17
N GLU A 417 -7.06 30.45 -12.46
CA GLU A 417 -8.40 30.01 -12.08
C GLU A 417 -9.14 31.05 -11.23
N PHE A 418 -8.43 31.75 -10.34
CA PHE A 418 -9.01 32.82 -9.54
C PHE A 418 -9.41 34.03 -10.39
N ILE A 419 -8.56 34.44 -11.33
CA ILE A 419 -8.86 35.55 -12.27
C ILE A 419 -10.03 35.17 -13.18
N GLU A 420 -10.04 33.95 -13.74
CA GLU A 420 -11.15 33.45 -14.56
C GLU A 420 -12.47 33.39 -13.76
N SER A 421 -12.43 32.93 -12.51
CA SER A 421 -13.60 32.90 -11.63
C SER A 421 -14.13 34.31 -11.33
N GLN A 422 -13.25 35.29 -11.11
CA GLN A 422 -13.65 36.69 -10.95
C GLN A 422 -14.23 37.29 -12.24
N MET A 423 -13.63 37.01 -13.39
CA MET A 423 -14.15 37.49 -14.68
C MET A 423 -15.52 36.88 -14.99
N ALA A 424 -15.70 35.58 -14.74
CA ALA A 424 -17.00 34.90 -14.90
C ALA A 424 -18.06 35.48 -13.95
N GLY A 425 -17.70 35.76 -12.69
CA GLY A 425 -18.61 36.43 -11.75
C GLY A 425 -18.99 37.86 -12.19
N THR A 426 -18.05 38.59 -12.76
CA THR A 426 -18.28 39.96 -13.27
C THR A 426 -19.17 39.93 -14.53
N LEU A 427 -18.93 39.00 -15.46
CA LEU A 427 -19.76 38.79 -16.65
C LEU A 427 -21.18 38.37 -16.29
N MET A 428 -21.34 37.45 -15.33
CA MET A 428 -22.65 37.04 -14.84
C MET A 428 -23.42 38.19 -14.17
N SER A 429 -22.73 39.03 -13.40
CA SER A 429 -23.31 40.24 -12.79
C SER A 429 -23.71 41.28 -13.83
N SER A 430 -22.86 41.50 -14.83
CA SER A 430 -23.13 42.35 -16.01
C SER A 430 -24.33 41.84 -16.80
N GLU A 431 -24.43 40.53 -17.05
CA GLU A 431 -25.56 39.94 -17.77
C GLU A 431 -26.86 40.03 -16.94
N GLN A 432 -26.79 39.88 -15.62
CA GLN A 432 -27.93 40.11 -14.72
C GLN A 432 -28.39 41.57 -14.71
N GLN A 433 -27.45 42.53 -14.76
CA GLN A 433 -27.77 43.95 -14.88
C GLN A 433 -28.34 44.30 -16.26
N SER A 434 -27.80 43.72 -17.33
CA SER A 434 -28.30 43.89 -18.70
C SER A 434 -29.70 43.31 -18.87
N ARG A 435 -29.98 42.13 -18.30
CA ARG A 435 -31.34 41.56 -18.26
C ARG A 435 -32.31 42.45 -17.48
N ARG A 436 -31.87 43.07 -16.37
CA ARG A 436 -32.67 44.05 -15.62
C ARG A 436 -32.89 45.36 -16.40
N ALA A 437 -31.92 45.80 -17.20
CA ALA A 437 -32.03 46.99 -18.05
C ALA A 437 -32.88 46.77 -19.30
N SER A 438 -32.96 45.54 -19.81
CA SER A 438 -33.79 45.18 -20.97
C SER A 438 -35.30 45.09 -20.66
N GLY A 439 -35.69 45.14 -19.39
CA GLY A 439 -37.07 45.10 -18.91
C GLY A 439 -37.59 46.47 -18.46
N GLY A 440 -37.54 47.48 -19.32
CA GLY A 440 -38.18 48.78 -19.03
C GLY A 440 -37.54 49.93 -19.79
N GLY A 441 -38.19 50.37 -20.87
CA GLY A 441 -37.73 51.50 -21.67
C GLY A 441 -37.69 52.81 -20.88
N SER A 442 -36.54 53.49 -20.93
CA SER A 442 -36.36 54.93 -20.75
C SER A 442 -34.91 55.29 -21.11
N PRO A 443 -34.63 56.47 -21.71
CA PRO A 443 -33.42 56.69 -22.49
C PRO A 443 -32.21 57.09 -21.64
N PHE A 444 -31.04 56.64 -22.11
CA PHE A 444 -29.70 57.21 -21.99
C PHE A 444 -29.43 58.14 -20.78
N VAL A 445 -28.68 57.61 -19.82
CA VAL A 445 -27.69 58.38 -19.05
C VAL A 445 -26.39 57.59 -19.09
N VAL A 446 -25.43 58.07 -19.89
CA VAL A 446 -24.04 57.61 -19.84
C VAL A 446 -23.46 58.12 -18.52
N ILE A 447 -23.32 57.22 -17.55
CA ILE A 447 -22.57 57.50 -16.32
C ILE A 447 -21.13 57.05 -16.61
N PRO A 448 -20.13 57.94 -16.54
CA PRO A 448 -18.74 57.55 -16.74
C PRO A 448 -18.33 56.58 -15.62
N PHE A 449 -17.76 55.46 -16.02
CA PHE A 449 -17.32 54.39 -15.14
C PHE A 449 -16.06 54.84 -14.38
N GLU A 450 -16.23 55.57 -13.27
CA GLU A 450 -15.14 55.78 -12.33
C GLU A 450 -14.86 54.45 -11.63
N ALA A 451 -13.67 53.89 -11.87
CA ALA A 451 -13.19 52.71 -11.16
C ALA A 451 -13.32 52.93 -9.65
N THR A 452 -14.05 52.04 -8.98
CA THR A 452 -14.19 52.08 -7.52
C THR A 452 -12.81 52.02 -6.86
N PRO A 453 -12.63 52.64 -5.67
CA PRO A 453 -11.34 52.63 -4.96
C PRO A 453 -10.77 51.22 -4.77
N GLU A 454 -11.64 50.22 -4.63
CA GLU A 454 -11.28 48.81 -4.52
C GLU A 454 -10.71 48.22 -5.81
N THR A 455 -11.30 48.53 -6.98
CA THR A 455 -10.75 48.08 -8.27
C THR A 455 -9.41 48.74 -8.59
N ARG A 456 -9.22 50.00 -8.16
CA ARG A 456 -7.93 50.71 -8.28
C ARG A 456 -6.83 50.05 -7.45
N LEU A 457 -7.14 49.62 -6.22
CA LEU A 457 -6.23 48.90 -5.32
C LEU A 457 -5.82 47.52 -5.86
N ILE A 458 -6.72 46.83 -6.56
CA ILE A 458 -6.45 45.52 -7.20
C ILE A 458 -5.52 45.70 -8.40
N LEU A 459 -5.77 46.69 -9.26
CA LEU A 459 -4.95 46.98 -10.44
C LEU A 459 -3.53 47.48 -10.06
N GLU A 460 -3.42 48.29 -9.01
CA GLU A 460 -2.14 48.77 -8.50
C GLU A 460 -1.30 47.64 -7.88
N ARG A 461 -1.94 46.66 -7.21
CA ARG A 461 -1.27 45.42 -6.76
C ARG A 461 -0.83 44.51 -7.89
N ALA A 462 -1.51 44.57 -9.04
CA ALA A 462 -1.17 43.81 -10.23
C ALA A 462 -0.09 44.49 -11.10
N GLY A 463 0.42 45.65 -10.69
CA GLY A 463 1.48 46.38 -11.40
C GLY A 463 1.01 47.12 -12.66
N VAL A 464 -0.31 47.24 -12.86
CA VAL A 464 -0.90 47.97 -13.98
C VAL A 464 -1.04 49.44 -13.58
N LYS A 465 -0.28 50.33 -14.23
CA LYS A 465 -0.38 51.77 -13.97
C LYS A 465 -1.68 52.29 -14.55
N ALA A 466 -2.40 53.11 -13.79
CA ALA A 466 -3.69 53.67 -14.20
C ALA A 466 -3.63 54.49 -15.51
N GLU A 467 -2.43 54.94 -15.90
CA GLU A 467 -2.16 55.71 -17.12
C GLU A 467 -2.20 54.86 -18.40
N ASP A 468 -2.06 53.53 -18.29
CA ASP A 468 -2.04 52.60 -19.42
C ASP A 468 -3.45 52.14 -19.86
N VAL A 469 -4.48 52.46 -19.07
CA VAL A 469 -5.89 52.19 -19.41
C VAL A 469 -6.46 53.38 -20.21
N LYS A 470 -5.93 53.62 -21.42
CA LYS A 470 -6.61 54.45 -22.41
C LYS A 470 -7.59 53.58 -23.18
N ILE A 471 -8.87 53.71 -22.85
CA ILE A 471 -9.95 53.14 -23.67
C ILE A 471 -10.00 53.96 -24.96
N HIS A 472 -9.49 53.41 -26.07
CA HIS A 472 -9.77 53.92 -27.41
C HIS A 472 -11.27 53.88 -27.65
N SER A 473 -11.91 55.04 -27.58
CA SER A 473 -13.35 55.23 -27.79
C SER A 473 -13.68 55.77 -29.19
N ASP A 474 -12.69 55.92 -30.08
CA ASP A 474 -12.86 56.65 -31.35
C ASP A 474 -12.96 55.78 -32.61
N GLU A 475 -13.09 54.45 -32.54
CA GLU A 475 -13.24 53.59 -33.74
C GLU A 475 -14.58 52.84 -33.84
N LEU A 476 -15.64 53.34 -33.21
CA LEU A 476 -16.96 52.68 -33.23
C LEU A 476 -18.11 53.58 -33.67
N PHE A 477 -17.82 54.53 -34.57
CA PHE A 477 -18.81 55.13 -35.45
C PHE A 477 -18.18 55.47 -36.81
N ASP A 478 -18.15 54.47 -37.69
CA ASP A 478 -18.51 54.58 -39.12
C ASP A 478 -18.94 53.20 -39.65
#